data_AF-A0AAD2FDU7-F1
#
_entry.id   AF-A0AAD2FDU7-F1
#
_cell.length_a   1.000
_cell.length_b   1.000
_cell.length_c   1.000
_cell.angle_alpha   90.00
_cell.angle_beta   90.00
_cell.angle_gamma   90.00
#
_symmetry.space_group_name_H-M   'P 1'
#
loop_
_entity.id
_entity.type
_entity.pdbx_description
1 polymer ?
#
loop_
_entity_poly.entity_id
_entity_poly.type
_entity_poly.pdbx_seq_one_letter_code
_entity_poly.pdbx_strand_id
1 'polypeptide(L)'
;MKTFFSLALAASSLLSGAAAQLFDYSAPATGAGKCALINVVMDESGSMGGDQAFLRGVALPKMATELQSTAYNYTDVFFCSGGFGRSSGATNPQFYRHLGCTSYDSSGVIASQGPVSWVASGSVEDGWAGMEFAMRDVTASIDGIDLLSHCATIDKNLILVTDEDRDDRYNAVTATSIANLIDANGYVLNVIVNIIIDGNNNNFGMKIGGAGSNSTIFQYDTAAADNYITYNDLRPYTDYVTAYIATHPHYTELIVDKPGAVWSVNTLRAGGLLTQTFADVFVEIKVQEIAESGDGGRGELGGDPHITTWRNEHYEYHGQCDLVMMKDPNFANSLGLDIHIRTKIVRYWSYIKTVAIKIGNDILEIEGSPDAHDAEAHYWVNYEYQGELDTFAGFSVSQKLPSAFKRSYIIDLSSKYPGQSITVQLYKEFVRIKLNGNEAIFGNTVGLLGDYKTGATLGRDGVTIINDFTELGDEWQVLPSDGKLFHEVAHPQFPEACIKPEDPRGERKRRLSESKISIEQAETACAALKDPLAIKDCVYDILATQDLDMVGAF
;
A
#
# COMPACT_ATOMS: atom_id res chain seq x y z
N MET A 1 -22.56 65.45 -41.49
CA MET A 1 -22.21 64.27 -40.66
C MET A 1 -20.91 64.61 -39.94
N LYS A 2 -20.95 65.39 -38.86
CA LYS A 2 -21.06 64.97 -37.43
C LYS A 2 -19.91 64.07 -36.94
N THR A 3 -18.83 64.74 -36.52
CA THR A 3 -18.15 64.65 -35.21
C THR A 3 -18.43 63.47 -34.27
N PHE A 4 -17.40 62.90 -33.60
CA PHE A 4 -16.98 63.27 -32.23
C PHE A 4 -15.81 62.41 -31.69
N PHE A 5 -14.92 63.08 -30.94
CA PHE A 5 -13.96 62.58 -29.94
C PHE A 5 -14.68 61.88 -28.77
N SER A 6 -14.02 60.90 -28.10
CA SER A 6 -13.98 60.78 -26.62
C SER A 6 -13.00 59.66 -26.23
N LEU A 7 -11.84 59.96 -25.62
CA LEU A 7 -11.57 60.18 -24.18
C LEU A 7 -11.30 58.87 -23.41
N ALA A 8 -10.15 58.88 -22.75
CA ALA A 8 -9.64 57.84 -21.86
C ALA A 8 -10.57 57.55 -20.68
N LEU A 9 -10.50 56.31 -20.17
CA LEU A 9 -10.53 56.08 -18.73
C LEU A 9 -9.49 55.04 -18.36
N ALA A 10 -8.38 55.52 -17.80
CA ALA A 10 -7.57 54.73 -16.91
C ALA A 10 -8.43 54.41 -15.68
N ALA A 11 -8.81 53.14 -15.52
CA ALA A 11 -9.23 52.60 -14.24
C ALA A 11 -8.04 51.84 -13.67
N SER A 12 -7.26 52.53 -12.86
CA SER A 12 -6.42 51.91 -11.85
C SER A 12 -7.29 51.08 -10.91
N SER A 13 -7.29 49.76 -11.10
CA SER A 13 -7.50 48.80 -10.02
C SER A 13 -6.31 47.84 -10.02
N LEU A 14 -5.23 48.26 -9.38
CA LEU A 14 -4.23 47.35 -8.82
C LEU A 14 -4.92 46.58 -7.68
N LEU A 15 -5.72 45.59 -8.07
CA LEU A 15 -6.00 44.41 -7.27
C LEU A 15 -5.48 43.25 -8.12
N SER A 16 -4.16 43.16 -8.25
CA SER A 16 -3.50 41.92 -8.64
C SER A 16 -3.60 40.95 -7.46
N GLY A 17 -4.81 40.47 -7.16
CA GLY A 17 -4.93 39.15 -6.58
C GLY A 17 -4.55 38.20 -7.68
N ALA A 18 -3.28 37.77 -7.73
CA ALA A 18 -2.91 36.64 -8.57
C ALA A 18 -3.87 35.50 -8.18
N ALA A 19 -4.65 34.99 -9.14
CA ALA A 19 -5.44 33.80 -8.89
C ALA A 19 -4.49 32.72 -8.37
N ALA A 20 -4.84 32.09 -7.24
CA ALA A 20 -4.00 31.04 -6.67
C ALA A 20 -3.77 29.98 -7.76
N GLN A 21 -2.50 29.68 -8.03
CA GLN A 21 -2.14 28.66 -9.00
C GLN A 21 -2.61 27.31 -8.46
N LEU A 22 -3.27 26.51 -9.29
CA LEU A 22 -3.69 25.15 -8.94
C LEU A 22 -2.52 24.19 -9.00
N PHE A 23 -2.58 23.14 -8.18
CA PHE A 23 -1.57 22.10 -8.11
C PHE A 23 -1.52 21.30 -9.42
N ASP A 24 -0.32 21.16 -9.99
CA ASP A 24 -0.10 20.37 -11.20
C ASP A 24 0.30 18.95 -10.81
N TYR A 25 -0.67 18.04 -10.82
CA TYR A 25 -0.48 16.62 -10.53
C TYR A 25 0.46 15.90 -11.51
N SER A 26 0.71 16.48 -12.69
CA SER A 26 1.57 15.89 -13.71
C SER A 26 3.04 16.32 -13.59
N ALA A 27 3.32 17.38 -12.83
CA ALA A 27 4.65 17.90 -12.65
C ALA A 27 5.41 17.15 -11.55
N PRO A 28 6.69 16.82 -11.75
CA PRO A 28 7.49 16.15 -10.73
C PRO A 28 7.78 17.09 -9.56
N ALA A 29 7.75 16.54 -8.35
CA ALA A 29 8.24 17.23 -7.16
C ALA A 29 9.79 17.24 -7.15
N THR A 30 10.38 18.33 -6.70
CA THR A 30 11.83 18.64 -6.84
C THR A 30 12.49 19.07 -5.53
N GLY A 31 11.71 19.12 -4.45
CA GLY A 31 12.19 19.53 -3.14
C GLY A 31 12.80 18.38 -2.34
N ALA A 32 12.79 18.52 -1.02
CA ALA A 32 13.42 17.58 -0.09
C ALA A 32 12.48 17.04 1.00
N GLY A 33 11.30 17.67 1.19
CA GLY A 33 10.35 17.29 2.23
C GLY A 33 9.60 16.00 1.90
N LYS A 34 9.35 15.16 2.90
CA LYS A 34 8.39 14.05 2.78
C LYS A 34 7.03 14.58 3.21
N CYS A 35 6.12 14.79 2.27
CA CYS A 35 4.88 15.53 2.51
C CYS A 35 3.66 14.62 2.39
N ALA A 36 2.63 14.86 3.21
CA ALA A 36 1.32 14.26 3.05
C ALA A 36 0.31 15.33 2.61
N LEU A 37 -0.63 14.95 1.74
CA LEU A 37 -1.77 15.78 1.33
C LEU A 37 -3.07 15.03 1.62
N ILE A 38 -3.75 15.41 2.70
CA ILE A 38 -5.07 14.89 3.06
C ILE A 38 -6.13 15.81 2.47
N ASN A 39 -6.98 15.28 1.59
CA ASN A 39 -8.07 16.01 0.97
C ASN A 39 -9.42 15.45 1.45
N VAL A 40 -10.22 16.26 2.14
CA VAL A 40 -11.52 15.83 2.68
C VAL A 40 -12.67 16.40 1.85
N VAL A 41 -13.57 15.51 1.44
CA VAL A 41 -14.82 15.81 0.75
C VAL A 41 -15.94 15.52 1.71
N MET A 42 -16.49 16.59 2.30
CA MET A 42 -17.41 16.48 3.42
C MET A 42 -18.84 16.78 2.99
N ASP A 43 -19.73 15.87 3.31
CA ASP A 43 -21.16 16.13 3.21
C ASP A 43 -21.59 17.16 4.25
N GLU A 44 -22.27 18.20 3.76
CA GLU A 44 -22.76 19.33 4.53
C GLU A 44 -24.25 19.22 4.87
N SER A 45 -24.86 18.06 4.66
CA SER A 45 -26.24 17.78 5.07
C SER A 45 -26.43 17.91 6.59
N GLY A 46 -27.69 18.10 7.02
CA GLY A 46 -28.00 18.38 8.42
C GLY A 46 -27.68 17.24 9.40
N SER A 47 -27.61 16.00 8.92
CA SER A 47 -27.25 14.78 9.68
C SER A 47 -25.75 14.71 10.02
N MET A 48 -24.91 15.41 9.27
CA MET A 48 -23.45 15.23 9.29
C MET A 48 -22.71 15.96 10.41
N GLY A 49 -23.42 16.71 11.26
CA GLY A 49 -22.77 17.56 12.27
C GLY A 49 -21.85 16.79 13.24
N GLY A 50 -22.20 15.55 13.58
CA GLY A 50 -21.35 14.67 14.40
C GLY A 50 -20.10 14.18 13.67
N ASP A 51 -20.24 13.79 12.41
CA ASP A 51 -19.14 13.27 11.59
C ASP A 51 -18.14 14.38 11.23
N GLN A 52 -18.64 15.59 10.96
CA GLN A 52 -17.84 16.80 10.81
C GLN A 52 -17.02 17.12 12.07
N ALA A 53 -17.62 16.97 13.25
CA ALA A 53 -16.94 17.18 14.53
C ALA A 53 -15.87 16.12 14.78
N PHE A 54 -16.13 14.86 14.41
CA PHE A 54 -15.16 13.77 14.48
C PHE A 54 -13.93 14.03 13.58
N LEU A 55 -14.14 14.37 12.31
CA LEU A 55 -13.03 14.69 11.39
C LEU A 55 -12.20 15.87 11.92
N ARG A 56 -12.87 16.97 12.31
CA ARG A 56 -12.21 18.21 12.77
C ARG A 56 -11.43 18.01 14.08
N GLY A 57 -12.05 17.36 15.05
CA GLY A 57 -11.57 17.33 16.43
C GLY A 57 -10.76 16.09 16.81
N VAL A 58 -10.88 15.01 16.04
CA VAL A 58 -10.29 13.70 16.39
C VAL A 58 -9.42 13.17 15.27
N ALA A 59 -9.99 12.86 14.11
CA ALA A 59 -9.26 12.11 13.09
C ALA A 59 -8.11 12.91 12.48
N LEU A 60 -8.36 14.11 11.95
CA LEU A 60 -7.34 14.90 11.26
C LEU A 60 -6.18 15.34 12.18
N PRO A 61 -6.41 15.86 13.40
CA PRO A 61 -5.32 16.17 14.32
C PRO A 61 -4.45 14.96 14.68
N LYS A 62 -5.08 13.80 14.93
CA LYS A 62 -4.35 12.57 15.26
C LYS A 62 -3.53 12.07 14.07
N MET A 63 -4.13 12.00 12.87
CA MET A 63 -3.42 11.63 11.64
C MET A 63 -2.19 12.51 11.41
N ALA A 64 -2.33 13.84 11.54
CA ALA A 64 -1.22 14.76 11.35
C ALA A 64 -0.10 14.59 12.39
N THR A 65 -0.47 14.35 13.66
CA THR A 65 0.47 14.07 14.74
C THR A 65 1.27 12.80 14.43
N GLU A 66 0.59 11.72 14.02
CA GLU A 66 1.28 10.45 13.78
C GLU A 66 2.12 10.43 12.52
N LEU A 67 1.67 11.06 11.42
CA LEU A 67 2.49 11.20 10.21
C LEU A 67 3.80 11.95 10.51
N GLN A 68 3.74 13.00 11.33
CA GLN A 68 4.93 13.79 11.71
C GLN A 68 5.73 13.16 12.87
N SER A 69 5.31 12.01 13.38
CA SER A 69 6.07 11.26 14.39
C SER A 69 7.36 10.71 13.80
N THR A 70 8.28 10.31 14.67
CA THR A 70 9.54 9.65 14.27
C THR A 70 9.34 8.32 13.55
N ALA A 71 8.13 7.74 13.61
CA ALA A 71 7.82 6.49 12.94
C ALA A 71 7.64 6.69 11.43
N TYR A 72 7.05 7.81 11.00
CA TYR A 72 6.69 8.05 9.60
C TYR A 72 7.47 9.20 8.95
N ASN A 73 8.05 10.10 9.78
CA ASN A 73 8.97 11.17 9.40
C ASN A 73 8.44 12.10 8.29
N TYR A 74 7.14 12.39 8.27
CA TYR A 74 6.63 13.45 7.40
C TYR A 74 7.11 14.81 7.91
N THR A 75 7.64 15.63 7.00
CA THR A 75 8.06 16.99 7.32
C THR A 75 6.88 17.93 7.40
N ASP A 76 5.86 17.70 6.57
CA ASP A 76 4.70 18.56 6.43
C ASP A 76 3.44 17.72 6.15
N VAL A 77 2.35 18.05 6.83
CA VAL A 77 1.02 17.47 6.58
C VAL A 77 0.09 18.57 6.11
N PHE A 78 -0.15 18.59 4.81
CA PHE A 78 -1.09 19.48 4.16
C PHE A 78 -2.50 18.92 4.20
N PHE A 79 -3.45 19.83 4.34
CA PHE A 79 -4.85 19.52 4.43
C PHE A 79 -5.66 20.45 3.53
N CYS A 80 -6.41 19.87 2.60
CA CYS A 80 -7.39 20.59 1.78
C CYS A 80 -8.79 20.04 2.07
N SER A 81 -9.80 20.86 1.88
CA SER A 81 -11.16 20.33 1.90
C SER A 81 -12.15 21.15 1.07
N GLY A 82 -13.31 20.53 0.86
CA GLY A 82 -14.52 21.27 0.59
C GLY A 82 -15.76 20.51 1.03
N GLY A 83 -16.84 21.28 1.11
CA GLY A 83 -18.16 20.76 1.44
C GLY A 83 -18.98 20.51 0.18
N PHE A 84 -19.83 19.51 0.17
CA PHE A 84 -20.91 19.36 -0.82
C PHE A 84 -22.25 19.20 -0.09
N GLY A 85 -23.37 19.50 -0.75
CA GLY A 85 -24.64 19.64 -0.03
C GLY A 85 -25.35 20.93 -0.38
N ARG A 86 -25.57 21.23 -1.67
CA ARG A 86 -26.24 22.49 -2.06
C ARG A 86 -27.55 22.70 -1.27
N SER A 87 -27.75 23.89 -0.69
CA SER A 87 -29.01 24.24 -0.02
C SER A 87 -30.15 24.38 -1.03
N SER A 88 -31.34 23.91 -0.65
CA SER A 88 -32.56 24.02 -1.45
C SER A 88 -32.94 25.50 -1.71
N GLY A 89 -32.43 26.06 -2.81
CA GLY A 89 -32.69 27.45 -3.22
C GLY A 89 -31.48 28.23 -3.74
N ALA A 90 -30.26 27.69 -3.66
CA ALA A 90 -29.07 28.37 -4.19
C ALA A 90 -29.17 28.55 -5.71
N THR A 91 -28.86 29.75 -6.23
CA THR A 91 -28.90 30.09 -7.67
C THR A 91 -27.57 29.80 -8.39
N ASN A 92 -26.51 29.52 -7.65
CA ASN A 92 -25.21 29.13 -8.19
C ASN A 92 -25.18 27.60 -8.43
N PRO A 93 -24.79 27.11 -9.61
CA PRO A 93 -24.67 25.68 -9.92
C PRO A 93 -23.57 24.94 -9.14
N GLN A 94 -22.81 25.60 -8.27
CA GLN A 94 -21.75 24.95 -7.50
C GLN A 94 -22.36 24.01 -6.43
N PHE A 95 -22.33 22.71 -6.73
CA PHE A 95 -22.66 21.59 -5.84
C PHE A 95 -21.62 21.35 -4.74
N TYR A 96 -20.50 22.08 -4.84
CA TYR A 96 -19.32 21.99 -4.01
C TYR A 96 -18.89 23.38 -3.54
N ARG A 97 -18.45 23.48 -2.28
CA ARG A 97 -17.97 24.67 -1.60
C ARG A 97 -16.51 24.44 -1.25
N HIS A 98 -15.61 25.03 -2.03
CA HIS A 98 -14.18 25.03 -1.74
C HIS A 98 -13.91 25.75 -0.42
N LEU A 99 -13.24 25.07 0.51
CA LEU A 99 -12.90 25.60 1.84
C LEU A 99 -11.44 26.03 1.97
N GLY A 100 -10.63 25.76 0.94
CA GLY A 100 -9.21 26.08 0.92
C GLY A 100 -8.34 24.93 1.42
N CYS A 101 -7.06 25.25 1.56
CA CYS A 101 -6.03 24.37 2.07
C CYS A 101 -5.25 25.05 3.19
N THR A 102 -4.65 24.26 4.07
CA THR A 102 -3.78 24.68 5.17
C THR A 102 -2.89 23.50 5.59
N SER A 103 -2.13 23.67 6.66
CA SER A 103 -1.21 22.67 7.23
C SER A 103 -1.55 22.38 8.69
N TYR A 104 -1.14 21.20 9.13
CA TYR A 104 -1.10 20.83 10.55
C TYR A 104 0.34 20.80 11.04
N ASP A 105 0.58 21.32 12.24
CA ASP A 105 1.85 21.11 12.93
C ASP A 105 1.95 19.71 13.57
N SER A 106 3.13 19.38 14.08
CA SER A 106 3.41 18.07 14.69
C SER A 106 2.67 17.82 16.01
N SER A 107 1.93 18.81 16.53
CA SER A 107 1.04 18.68 17.70
C SER A 107 -0.42 18.51 17.29
N GLY A 108 -0.70 18.39 15.99
CA GLY A 108 -2.07 18.28 15.45
C GLY A 108 -2.83 19.60 15.45
N VAL A 109 -2.14 20.74 15.55
CA VAL A 109 -2.79 22.06 15.50
C VAL A 109 -2.81 22.55 14.05
N ILE A 110 -4.02 22.86 13.56
CA ILE A 110 -4.24 23.39 12.22
C ILE A 110 -3.89 24.88 12.14
N ALA A 111 -3.15 25.29 11.11
CA ALA A 111 -2.70 26.68 10.94
C ALA A 111 -3.86 27.65 10.62
N SER A 112 -4.88 27.18 9.90
CA SER A 112 -6.09 27.95 9.57
C SER A 112 -7.36 27.12 9.77
N GLN A 113 -8.38 27.72 10.39
CA GLN A 113 -9.67 27.06 10.62
C GLN A 113 -10.57 27.02 9.38
N GLY A 114 -10.24 27.78 8.33
CA GLY A 114 -11.05 27.88 7.10
C GLY A 114 -11.34 26.50 6.46
N PRO A 115 -10.31 25.69 6.20
CA PRO A 115 -10.46 24.35 5.62
C PRO A 115 -11.25 23.35 6.45
N VAL A 116 -11.55 23.61 7.73
CA VAL A 116 -12.42 22.73 8.54
C VAL A 116 -13.79 23.35 8.82
N SER A 117 -14.13 24.49 8.19
CA SER A 117 -15.35 25.25 8.45
C SER A 117 -16.60 24.69 7.74
N TRP A 118 -16.78 23.38 7.75
CA TRP A 118 -17.99 22.71 7.22
C TRP A 118 -19.27 23.20 7.89
N VAL A 119 -20.36 23.20 7.13
CA VAL A 119 -21.71 23.54 7.60
C VAL A 119 -22.62 22.30 7.57
N ALA A 120 -23.73 22.33 8.31
CA ALA A 120 -24.72 21.25 8.37
C ALA A 120 -26.09 21.78 7.92
N SER A 121 -26.17 22.27 6.68
CA SER A 121 -27.35 22.95 6.12
C SER A 121 -27.68 22.56 4.67
N GLY A 122 -26.96 21.57 4.17
CA GLY A 122 -27.06 21.08 2.81
C GLY A 122 -28.19 20.09 2.59
N SER A 123 -28.46 19.81 1.31
CA SER A 123 -29.54 18.89 0.90
C SER A 123 -29.30 18.21 -0.46
N VAL A 124 -28.09 18.25 -1.02
CA VAL A 124 -27.77 17.61 -2.31
C VAL A 124 -26.49 16.81 -2.16
N GLU A 125 -26.58 15.49 -2.26
CA GLU A 125 -25.55 14.57 -1.80
C GLU A 125 -24.77 13.96 -2.99
N ASP A 126 -24.24 14.81 -3.90
CA ASP A 126 -23.42 14.34 -5.05
C ASP A 126 -21.94 14.20 -4.69
N GLY A 127 -21.59 13.13 -3.96
CA GLY A 127 -20.21 12.87 -3.52
C GLY A 127 -19.21 12.67 -4.66
N TRP A 128 -19.64 12.19 -5.83
CA TRP A 128 -18.74 12.06 -7.00
C TRP A 128 -18.32 13.41 -7.55
N ALA A 129 -19.27 14.34 -7.71
CA ALA A 129 -18.95 15.71 -8.10
C ALA A 129 -18.07 16.38 -7.02
N GLY A 130 -18.39 16.17 -5.74
CA GLY A 130 -17.58 16.65 -4.62
C GLY A 130 -16.12 16.21 -4.72
N MET A 131 -15.86 14.92 -4.97
CA MET A 131 -14.51 14.38 -5.15
C MET A 131 -13.78 14.97 -6.36
N GLU A 132 -14.46 15.13 -7.50
CA GLU A 132 -13.87 15.73 -8.70
C GLU A 132 -13.40 17.17 -8.43
N PHE A 133 -14.28 18.00 -7.85
CA PHE A 133 -13.94 19.39 -7.54
C PHE A 133 -12.87 19.50 -6.46
N ALA A 134 -12.92 18.66 -5.42
CA ALA A 134 -11.92 18.68 -4.36
C ALA A 134 -10.50 18.37 -4.87
N MET A 135 -10.36 17.43 -5.80
CA MET A 135 -9.06 17.18 -6.44
C MET A 135 -8.61 18.32 -7.35
N ARG A 136 -9.54 18.98 -8.06
CA ARG A 136 -9.23 20.09 -8.97
C ARG A 136 -8.84 21.39 -8.26
N ASP A 137 -9.39 21.63 -7.07
CA ASP A 137 -9.22 22.90 -6.35
C ASP A 137 -8.03 22.91 -5.36
N VAL A 138 -7.17 21.88 -5.37
CA VAL A 138 -5.93 21.89 -4.59
C VAL A 138 -5.01 22.99 -5.13
N THR A 139 -4.55 23.88 -4.26
CA THR A 139 -3.64 24.98 -4.64
C THR A 139 -2.19 24.48 -4.68
N ALA A 140 -1.40 25.01 -5.63
CA ALA A 140 0.02 24.69 -5.78
C ALA A 140 0.86 25.15 -4.58
N SER A 141 0.40 26.18 -3.87
CA SER A 141 1.00 26.62 -2.62
C SER A 141 -0.02 26.60 -1.47
N ILE A 142 0.40 26.09 -0.32
CA ILE A 142 -0.39 25.99 0.91
C ILE A 142 0.42 26.63 2.04
N ASP A 143 -0.19 27.59 2.75
CA ASP A 143 0.45 28.36 3.83
C ASP A 143 1.82 28.98 3.44
N GLY A 144 1.98 29.36 2.16
CA GLY A 144 3.20 29.96 1.62
C GLY A 144 4.28 28.96 1.19
N ILE A 145 4.03 27.66 1.34
CA ILE A 145 4.90 26.59 0.86
C ILE A 145 4.43 26.15 -0.53
N ASP A 146 5.31 26.19 -1.53
CA ASP A 146 5.02 25.63 -2.86
C ASP A 146 5.26 24.12 -2.84
N LEU A 147 4.23 23.33 -3.13
CA LEU A 147 4.24 21.89 -2.90
C LEU A 147 5.32 21.18 -3.75
N LEU A 148 5.44 21.53 -5.04
CA LEU A 148 6.34 20.84 -5.97
C LEU A 148 7.81 21.21 -5.75
N SER A 149 8.12 22.41 -5.30
CA SER A 149 9.50 22.81 -5.02
C SER A 149 9.95 22.53 -3.58
N HIS A 150 9.02 22.32 -2.65
CA HIS A 150 9.32 21.97 -1.26
C HIS A 150 9.41 20.47 -1.01
N CYS A 151 8.47 19.71 -1.56
CA CYS A 151 8.37 18.28 -1.32
C CYS A 151 9.22 17.47 -2.31
N ALA A 152 9.83 16.40 -1.83
CA ALA A 152 10.39 15.32 -2.64
C ALA A 152 9.32 14.28 -2.98
N THR A 153 8.44 13.96 -2.02
CA THR A 153 7.26 13.10 -2.21
C THR A 153 6.02 13.78 -1.65
N ILE A 154 4.86 13.53 -2.26
CA ILE A 154 3.56 14.06 -1.82
C ILE A 154 2.55 12.92 -1.83
N ASP A 155 2.26 12.43 -0.64
CA ASP A 155 1.52 11.20 -0.41
C ASP A 155 0.07 11.58 -0.16
N LYS A 156 -0.84 11.14 -1.03
CA LYS A 156 -2.15 11.77 -1.15
C LYS A 156 -3.26 10.84 -0.68
N ASN A 157 -4.12 11.35 0.19
CA ASN A 157 -5.30 10.65 0.68
C ASN A 157 -6.55 11.47 0.41
N LEU A 158 -7.57 10.84 -0.15
CA LEU A 158 -8.88 11.44 -0.40
C LEU A 158 -9.88 10.78 0.54
N ILE A 159 -10.52 11.56 1.39
CA ILE A 159 -11.53 11.06 2.35
C ILE A 159 -12.88 11.65 1.97
N LEU A 160 -13.77 10.81 1.43
CA LEU A 160 -15.18 11.15 1.27
C LEU A 160 -15.93 10.78 2.55
N VAL A 161 -16.82 11.66 3.02
CA VAL A 161 -17.69 11.40 4.17
C VAL A 161 -19.12 11.79 3.80
N THR A 162 -20.06 10.84 3.85
CA THR A 162 -21.50 11.06 3.55
C THR A 162 -22.36 9.98 4.19
N ASP A 163 -23.59 10.28 4.58
CA ASP A 163 -24.51 9.25 5.10
C ASP A 163 -25.63 8.84 4.13
N GLU A 164 -25.53 9.29 2.89
CA GLU A 164 -26.52 9.08 1.85
C GLU A 164 -25.91 8.58 0.53
N ASP A 165 -26.80 8.19 -0.39
CA ASP A 165 -26.43 7.83 -1.74
C ASP A 165 -26.26 9.07 -2.63
N ARG A 166 -25.67 8.87 -3.82
CA ARG A 166 -25.42 9.96 -4.74
C ARG A 166 -26.71 10.56 -5.30
N ASP A 167 -26.87 11.87 -5.15
CA ASP A 167 -27.81 12.67 -5.93
C ASP A 167 -27.23 13.02 -7.31
N ASP A 168 -27.61 12.30 -8.38
CA ASP A 168 -27.11 12.57 -9.74
C ASP A 168 -27.60 13.92 -10.31
N ARG A 169 -26.92 15.00 -9.91
CA ARG A 169 -27.20 16.37 -10.35
C ARG A 169 -26.14 16.89 -11.31
N TYR A 170 -24.97 16.26 -11.35
CA TYR A 170 -23.89 16.58 -12.27
C TYR A 170 -23.58 15.39 -13.19
N ASN A 171 -24.33 15.29 -14.29
CA ASN A 171 -24.30 14.17 -15.24
C ASN A 171 -22.97 13.97 -16.00
N ALA A 172 -21.99 14.86 -15.83
CA ALA A 172 -20.67 14.72 -16.45
C ALA A 172 -19.76 13.74 -15.72
N VAL A 173 -20.08 13.39 -14.46
CA VAL A 173 -19.26 12.49 -13.64
C VAL A 173 -19.88 11.11 -13.56
N THR A 174 -19.04 10.10 -13.76
CA THR A 174 -19.35 8.67 -13.69
C THR A 174 -18.42 7.98 -12.70
N ALA A 175 -18.78 6.79 -12.22
CA ALA A 175 -17.90 5.95 -11.39
C ALA A 175 -16.54 5.72 -12.05
N THR A 176 -16.52 5.41 -13.36
CA THR A 176 -15.26 5.22 -14.11
C THR A 176 -14.44 6.50 -14.21
N SER A 177 -15.06 7.65 -14.48
CA SER A 177 -14.31 8.90 -14.60
C SER A 177 -13.71 9.32 -13.26
N ILE A 178 -14.42 9.10 -12.14
CA ILE A 178 -13.90 9.46 -10.82
C ILE A 178 -12.80 8.50 -10.37
N ALA A 179 -12.96 7.19 -10.60
CA ALA A 179 -11.91 6.20 -10.33
C ALA A 179 -10.63 6.52 -11.11
N ASN A 180 -10.74 6.81 -12.41
CA ASN A 180 -9.60 7.21 -13.23
C ASN A 180 -8.93 8.49 -12.74
N LEU A 181 -9.70 9.46 -12.23
CA LEU A 181 -9.15 10.72 -11.73
C LEU A 181 -8.39 10.52 -10.42
N ILE A 182 -8.91 9.67 -9.52
CA ILE A 182 -8.25 9.27 -8.28
C ILE A 182 -6.90 8.61 -8.60
N ASP A 183 -6.92 7.61 -9.50
CA ASP A 183 -5.72 6.90 -9.92
C ASP A 183 -4.70 7.85 -10.58
N ALA A 184 -5.14 8.70 -11.52
CA ALA A 184 -4.28 9.61 -12.25
C ALA A 184 -3.60 10.66 -11.34
N ASN A 185 -4.28 11.06 -10.27
CA ASN A 185 -3.75 12.02 -9.30
C ASN A 185 -2.94 11.33 -8.17
N GLY A 186 -2.96 9.99 -8.12
CA GLY A 186 -2.25 9.18 -7.14
C GLY A 186 -2.82 9.30 -5.73
N TYR A 187 -4.15 9.35 -5.60
CA TYR A 187 -4.84 9.35 -4.32
C TYR A 187 -5.16 7.93 -3.82
N VAL A 188 -4.95 7.69 -2.53
CA VAL A 188 -5.61 6.59 -1.80
C VAL A 188 -7.02 7.04 -1.42
N LEU A 189 -8.05 6.34 -1.89
CA LEU A 189 -9.45 6.70 -1.60
C LEU A 189 -9.93 6.01 -0.31
N ASN A 190 -10.47 6.82 0.59
CA ASN A 190 -11.20 6.35 1.75
C ASN A 190 -12.61 6.92 1.75
N VAL A 191 -13.61 6.07 1.97
CA VAL A 191 -15.00 6.53 2.05
C VAL A 191 -15.62 6.12 3.38
N ILE A 192 -16.10 7.10 4.13
CA ILE A 192 -16.90 6.90 5.34
C ILE A 192 -18.36 7.07 4.92
N VAL A 193 -19.10 5.96 4.92
CA VAL A 193 -20.41 5.88 4.29
C VAL A 193 -21.43 5.10 5.14
N ASN A 194 -22.71 5.29 4.84
CA ASN A 194 -23.80 4.61 5.52
C ASN A 194 -23.98 3.15 5.06
N ILE A 195 -23.11 2.31 5.62
CA ILE A 195 -23.09 0.85 5.41
C ILE A 195 -23.09 0.09 6.74
N ILE A 196 -23.49 -1.17 6.68
CA ILE A 196 -23.32 -2.17 7.74
C ILE A 196 -22.60 -3.37 7.13
N ILE A 197 -21.49 -3.78 7.74
CA ILE A 197 -20.65 -4.88 7.28
C ILE A 197 -21.00 -6.13 8.08
N ASP A 198 -21.48 -7.18 7.38
CA ASP A 198 -21.88 -8.47 7.95
C ASP A 198 -22.91 -8.34 9.09
N GLY A 199 -23.86 -7.41 8.93
CA GLY A 199 -24.96 -7.19 9.88
C GLY A 199 -24.52 -6.68 11.26
N ASN A 200 -23.28 -6.20 11.41
CA ASN A 200 -22.69 -5.91 12.72
C ASN A 200 -22.00 -4.54 12.76
N ASN A 201 -22.38 -3.69 13.73
CA ASN A 201 -21.74 -2.38 13.95
C ASN A 201 -20.33 -2.49 14.57
N ASN A 202 -19.94 -3.66 15.07
CA ASN A 202 -18.58 -3.92 15.50
C ASN A 202 -17.61 -3.99 14.31
N ASN A 203 -18.09 -4.17 13.09
CA ASN A 203 -17.27 -4.14 11.89
C ASN A 203 -17.15 -2.68 11.41
N PHE A 204 -15.99 -2.09 11.67
CA PHE A 204 -15.70 -0.67 11.49
C PHE A 204 -15.57 -0.27 10.04
N GLY A 205 -14.95 -1.14 9.25
CA GLY A 205 -14.57 -0.88 7.88
C GLY A 205 -13.91 -2.11 7.27
N MET A 206 -13.55 -2.00 6.00
CA MET A 206 -12.85 -3.07 5.30
C MET A 206 -12.03 -2.56 4.11
N LYS A 207 -10.93 -3.26 3.83
CA LYS A 207 -10.25 -3.24 2.53
C LYS A 207 -10.88 -4.32 1.65
N ILE A 208 -11.06 -4.06 0.35
CA ILE A 208 -11.77 -4.96 -0.57
C ILE A 208 -10.82 -5.36 -1.69
N GLY A 209 -10.42 -6.63 -1.74
CA GLY A 209 -9.57 -7.20 -2.78
C GLY A 209 -10.20 -8.41 -3.47
N GLY A 210 -9.45 -9.01 -4.39
CA GLY A 210 -9.82 -10.23 -5.10
C GLY A 210 -11.11 -10.08 -5.91
N ALA A 211 -11.23 -8.99 -6.69
CA ALA A 211 -12.44 -8.67 -7.45
C ALA A 211 -13.70 -8.60 -6.57
N GLY A 212 -13.53 -8.15 -5.32
CA GLY A 212 -14.61 -8.03 -4.34
C GLY A 212 -14.90 -9.29 -3.52
N SER A 213 -14.12 -10.37 -3.68
CA SER A 213 -14.34 -11.64 -2.96
C SER A 213 -13.22 -11.98 -1.97
N ASN A 214 -12.45 -10.98 -1.54
CA ASN A 214 -11.45 -11.12 -0.49
C ASN A 214 -11.35 -9.80 0.27
N SER A 215 -12.19 -9.61 1.28
CA SER A 215 -12.17 -8.38 2.07
C SER A 215 -11.53 -8.59 3.43
N THR A 216 -10.58 -7.72 3.79
CA THR A 216 -10.04 -7.66 5.16
C THR A 216 -10.90 -6.70 5.97
N ILE A 217 -11.62 -7.25 6.94
CA ILE A 217 -12.56 -6.51 7.79
C ILE A 217 -11.87 -6.11 9.10
N PHE A 218 -12.04 -4.86 9.50
CA PHE A 218 -11.61 -4.33 10.80
C PHE A 218 -12.76 -4.44 11.80
N GLN A 219 -12.61 -5.26 12.84
CA GLN A 219 -13.67 -5.53 13.81
C GLN A 219 -13.24 -5.19 15.24
N TYR A 220 -14.13 -4.58 16.01
CA TYR A 220 -13.96 -4.39 17.46
C TYR A 220 -13.68 -5.71 18.18
N ASP A 221 -12.60 -5.74 18.96
CA ASP A 221 -12.27 -6.89 19.79
C ASP A 221 -13.14 -6.91 21.05
N THR A 222 -14.16 -7.76 21.07
CA THR A 222 -15.01 -7.92 22.26
C THR A 222 -14.31 -8.58 23.45
N ALA A 223 -13.15 -9.22 23.23
CA ALA A 223 -12.35 -9.85 24.28
C ALA A 223 -11.29 -8.91 24.87
N ALA A 224 -10.82 -7.91 24.10
CA ALA A 224 -9.91 -6.87 24.57
C ALA A 224 -10.50 -5.48 24.29
N ALA A 225 -11.02 -4.85 25.35
CA ALA A 225 -11.51 -3.48 25.29
C ALA A 225 -10.44 -2.52 24.70
N ASP A 226 -10.87 -1.58 23.87
CA ASP A 226 -10.01 -0.63 23.15
C ASP A 226 -9.08 -1.24 22.10
N ASN A 227 -9.40 -2.45 21.61
CA ASN A 227 -8.64 -3.11 20.56
C ASN A 227 -9.51 -3.53 19.38
N TYR A 228 -8.87 -3.87 18.27
CA TYR A 228 -9.52 -4.45 17.09
C TYR A 228 -8.80 -5.72 16.64
N ILE A 229 -9.55 -6.57 15.95
CA ILE A 229 -9.04 -7.70 15.19
C ILE A 229 -9.29 -7.47 13.72
N THR A 230 -8.53 -8.20 12.90
CA THR A 230 -8.81 -8.31 11.46
C THR A 230 -9.13 -9.74 11.09
N TYR A 231 -10.02 -9.91 10.12
CA TYR A 231 -10.27 -11.20 9.51
C TYR A 231 -10.63 -11.02 8.03
N ASN A 232 -10.38 -12.05 7.24
CA ASN A 232 -10.75 -12.05 5.83
C ASN A 232 -12.11 -12.72 5.64
N ASP A 233 -12.99 -12.06 4.89
CA ASP A 233 -14.20 -12.66 4.34
C ASP A 233 -14.00 -12.91 2.85
N LEU A 234 -14.12 -14.18 2.47
CA LEU A 234 -13.92 -14.65 1.08
C LEU A 234 -15.22 -14.70 0.27
N ARG A 235 -16.35 -14.30 0.86
CA ARG A 235 -17.59 -14.11 0.12
C ARG A 235 -17.50 -12.82 -0.71
N PRO A 236 -18.26 -12.71 -1.81
CA PRO A 236 -18.47 -11.42 -2.45
C PRO A 236 -18.96 -10.38 -1.44
N TYR A 237 -18.31 -9.22 -1.38
CA TYR A 237 -18.67 -8.15 -0.44
C TYR A 237 -20.14 -7.70 -0.56
N THR A 238 -20.72 -7.83 -1.76
CA THR A 238 -22.14 -7.59 -2.04
C THR A 238 -23.09 -8.49 -1.25
N ASP A 239 -22.63 -9.64 -0.75
CA ASP A 239 -23.47 -10.62 -0.06
C ASP A 239 -23.67 -10.30 1.43
N TYR A 240 -22.75 -9.55 2.03
CA TYR A 240 -22.77 -9.26 3.47
C TYR A 240 -22.68 -7.77 3.81
N VAL A 241 -22.39 -6.90 2.83
CA VAL A 241 -22.49 -5.46 3.02
C VAL A 241 -23.90 -5.00 2.69
N THR A 242 -24.52 -4.33 3.64
CA THR A 242 -25.81 -3.68 3.45
C THR A 242 -25.64 -2.18 3.59
N ALA A 243 -26.52 -1.39 2.98
CA ALA A 243 -26.39 0.06 2.94
C ALA A 243 -27.74 0.76 2.96
N TYR A 244 -27.71 2.04 3.30
CA TYR A 244 -28.84 2.93 3.06
C TYR A 244 -28.97 3.20 1.56
N ILE A 245 -30.12 2.83 0.99
CA ILE A 245 -30.45 3.02 -0.45
C ILE A 245 -29.32 2.52 -1.36
N ALA A 246 -28.72 3.38 -2.18
CA ALA A 246 -27.73 3.06 -3.20
C ALA A 246 -26.31 3.49 -2.79
N THR A 247 -26.07 3.73 -1.50
CA THR A 247 -24.77 4.20 -0.99
C THR A 247 -23.64 3.23 -1.36
N HIS A 248 -23.88 1.94 -1.21
CA HIS A 248 -22.92 0.88 -1.53
C HIS A 248 -22.48 0.86 -3.00
N PRO A 249 -23.39 0.73 -3.99
CA PRO A 249 -23.00 0.75 -5.39
C PRO A 249 -22.40 2.09 -5.85
N HIS A 250 -22.64 3.20 -5.13
CA HIS A 250 -22.03 4.49 -5.49
C HIS A 250 -20.60 4.67 -4.98
N TYR A 251 -20.29 4.20 -3.77
CA TYR A 251 -19.02 4.54 -3.13
C TYR A 251 -18.16 3.32 -2.75
N THR A 252 -18.77 2.20 -2.35
CA THR A 252 -18.00 1.00 -1.98
C THR A 252 -17.32 0.38 -3.20
N GLU A 253 -18.00 0.38 -4.36
CA GLU A 253 -17.44 -0.14 -5.61
C GLU A 253 -16.18 0.60 -6.07
N LEU A 254 -16.01 1.89 -5.71
CA LEU A 254 -14.82 2.68 -6.04
C LEU A 254 -13.55 2.20 -5.33
N ILE A 255 -13.66 1.33 -4.32
CA ILE A 255 -12.53 0.86 -3.50
C ILE A 255 -12.16 -0.60 -3.81
N VAL A 256 -12.94 -1.30 -4.65
CA VAL A 256 -12.65 -2.70 -5.00
C VAL A 256 -11.32 -2.79 -5.76
N ASP A 257 -10.39 -3.58 -5.23
CA ASP A 257 -9.02 -3.75 -5.73
C ASP A 257 -8.24 -2.42 -5.83
N LYS A 258 -8.58 -1.46 -4.96
CA LYS A 258 -7.91 -0.16 -4.87
C LYS A 258 -7.19 0.01 -3.54
N PRO A 259 -6.12 0.81 -3.49
CA PRO A 259 -5.54 1.24 -2.23
C PRO A 259 -6.54 2.11 -1.48
N GLY A 260 -6.91 1.68 -0.27
CA GLY A 260 -7.86 2.38 0.60
C GLY A 260 -8.88 1.45 1.25
N ALA A 261 -9.83 2.03 1.97
CA ALA A 261 -10.83 1.28 2.71
C ALA A 261 -12.18 1.99 2.75
N VAL A 262 -13.24 1.20 2.88
CA VAL A 262 -14.58 1.68 3.18
C VAL A 262 -14.83 1.59 4.68
N TRP A 263 -15.49 2.60 5.25
CA TRP A 263 -15.74 2.71 6.68
C TRP A 263 -17.22 2.95 6.95
N SER A 264 -17.73 2.34 8.02
CA SER A 264 -19.11 2.50 8.43
C SER A 264 -19.30 3.77 9.27
N VAL A 265 -20.09 4.71 8.75
CA VAL A 265 -20.55 5.87 9.53
C VAL A 265 -21.43 5.44 10.72
N ASN A 266 -22.06 4.26 10.63
CA ASN A 266 -22.90 3.74 11.71
C ASN A 266 -22.08 3.36 12.94
N THR A 267 -20.87 2.80 12.74
CA THR A 267 -19.92 2.56 13.82
C THR A 267 -19.43 3.88 14.41
N LEU A 268 -19.07 4.86 13.57
CA LEU A 268 -18.66 6.18 14.02
C LEU A 268 -19.72 6.81 14.95
N ARG A 269 -20.99 6.70 14.59
CA ARG A 269 -22.13 7.28 15.32
C ARG A 269 -22.61 6.45 16.53
N ALA A 270 -22.05 5.25 16.77
CA ALA A 270 -22.52 4.34 17.82
C ALA A 270 -22.31 4.86 19.27
N GLY A 271 -21.31 5.73 19.46
CA GLY A 271 -20.93 6.31 20.75
C GLY A 271 -20.14 5.36 21.65
N GLY A 272 -19.72 5.87 22.80
CA GLY A 272 -19.01 5.09 23.82
C GLY A 272 -17.63 4.62 23.39
N LEU A 273 -17.27 3.41 23.81
CA LEU A 273 -15.96 2.82 23.53
C LEU A 273 -15.79 2.45 22.06
N LEU A 274 -16.87 2.00 21.41
CA LEU A 274 -16.85 1.58 20.01
C LEU A 274 -16.39 2.71 19.07
N THR A 275 -16.91 3.92 19.28
CA THR A 275 -16.48 5.11 18.52
C THR A 275 -15.02 5.50 18.81
N GLN A 276 -14.53 5.29 20.04
CA GLN A 276 -13.13 5.58 20.37
C GLN A 276 -12.19 4.60 19.66
N THR A 277 -12.49 3.31 19.72
CA THR A 277 -11.71 2.29 18.99
C THR A 277 -11.81 2.49 17.48
N PHE A 278 -12.99 2.79 16.94
CA PHE A 278 -13.13 3.17 15.54
C PHE A 278 -12.21 4.33 15.17
N ALA A 279 -12.14 5.38 16.01
CA ALA A 279 -11.29 6.53 15.77
C ALA A 279 -9.80 6.15 15.68
N ASP A 280 -9.35 5.31 16.62
CA ASP A 280 -7.94 4.90 16.69
C ASP A 280 -7.58 4.00 15.49
N VAL A 281 -8.43 3.02 15.15
CA VAL A 281 -8.24 2.15 13.98
C VAL A 281 -8.30 2.94 12.68
N PHE A 282 -9.26 3.86 12.54
CA PHE A 282 -9.36 4.71 11.37
C PHE A 282 -8.07 5.51 11.16
N VAL A 283 -7.57 6.18 12.20
CA VAL A 283 -6.32 6.94 12.16
C VAL A 283 -5.15 6.03 11.82
N GLU A 284 -4.99 4.90 12.51
CA GLU A 284 -3.90 3.95 12.30
C GLU A 284 -3.83 3.50 10.83
N ILE A 285 -4.95 3.00 10.29
CA ILE A 285 -5.01 2.50 8.92
C ILE A 285 -4.82 3.64 7.91
N LYS A 286 -5.36 4.85 8.14
CA LYS A 286 -5.16 5.97 7.20
C LYS A 286 -3.70 6.41 7.16
N VAL A 287 -3.04 6.47 8.32
CA VAL A 287 -1.62 6.84 8.42
C VAL A 287 -0.75 5.80 7.72
N GLN A 288 -1.02 4.51 7.91
CA GLN A 288 -0.34 3.42 7.20
C GLN A 288 -0.51 3.55 5.68
N GLU A 289 -1.75 3.72 5.21
CA GLU A 289 -2.03 3.87 3.78
C GLU A 289 -1.34 5.10 3.15
N ILE A 290 -1.28 6.22 3.87
CA ILE A 290 -0.56 7.41 3.43
C ILE A 290 0.94 7.11 3.35
N ALA A 291 1.50 6.51 4.39
CA ALA A 291 2.91 6.12 4.46
C ALA A 291 3.34 5.17 3.34
N GLU A 292 2.48 4.22 3.00
CA GLU A 292 2.69 3.23 1.95
C GLU A 292 2.50 3.83 0.54
N SER A 293 1.64 4.84 0.39
CA SER A 293 1.41 5.54 -0.89
C SER A 293 2.61 6.36 -1.38
N GLY A 294 3.50 6.77 -0.46
CA GLY A 294 4.62 7.66 -0.73
C GLY A 294 5.93 7.04 -1.16
N ASP A 295 6.04 5.73 -1.03
CA ASP A 295 7.19 4.98 -1.51
C ASP A 295 7.13 4.71 -3.02
N GLY A 296 6.31 5.49 -3.75
CA GLY A 296 6.06 5.26 -5.17
C GLY A 296 5.58 3.83 -5.42
N GLY A 297 4.61 3.38 -4.61
CA GLY A 297 3.94 2.09 -4.72
C GLY A 297 4.89 0.92 -4.92
N ARG A 298 5.27 0.23 -3.84
CA ARG A 298 5.61 -1.20 -3.81
C ARG A 298 5.92 -1.63 -2.38
N GLY A 299 5.22 -2.66 -1.93
CA GLY A 299 5.23 -3.12 -0.55
C GLY A 299 6.61 -3.47 -0.01
N GLU A 300 6.65 -3.69 1.30
CA GLU A 300 7.69 -4.52 1.87
C GLU A 300 7.60 -5.92 1.24
N LEU A 301 8.35 -6.13 0.17
CA LEU A 301 8.41 -7.42 -0.48
C LEU A 301 9.28 -8.32 0.39
N GLY A 302 8.63 -9.08 1.28
CA GLY A 302 9.18 -10.33 1.78
C GLY A 302 8.95 -11.40 0.73
N GLY A 303 9.96 -12.21 0.53
CA GLY A 303 9.83 -13.49 -0.13
C GLY A 303 10.25 -14.49 0.91
N ASP A 304 9.31 -15.24 1.50
CA ASP A 304 9.43 -16.68 1.76
C ASP A 304 8.29 -17.30 2.62
N PRO A 305 7.52 -18.32 2.15
CA PRO A 305 7.05 -18.56 0.77
C PRO A 305 5.93 -17.60 0.37
N HIS A 306 5.71 -16.61 1.22
CA HIS A 306 4.91 -15.42 1.07
C HIS A 306 5.56 -14.52 0.01
N ILE A 307 4.93 -14.39 -1.15
CA ILE A 307 5.38 -13.50 -2.24
C ILE A 307 4.40 -12.35 -2.33
N THR A 308 4.92 -11.14 -2.22
CA THR A 308 4.15 -9.92 -2.49
C THR A 308 4.45 -9.43 -3.90
N THR A 309 3.42 -9.21 -4.72
CA THR A 309 3.59 -8.63 -6.06
C THR A 309 3.94 -7.15 -5.97
N TRP A 310 4.30 -6.58 -7.10
CA TRP A 310 4.54 -5.16 -7.24
C TRP A 310 3.32 -4.28 -6.92
N ARG A 311 2.09 -4.80 -6.93
CA ARG A 311 0.89 -4.07 -6.49
C ARG A 311 0.42 -4.47 -5.08
N ASN A 312 1.33 -5.02 -4.29
CA ASN A 312 1.05 -5.43 -2.91
C ASN A 312 0.02 -6.58 -2.81
N GLU A 313 -0.13 -7.38 -3.86
CA GLU A 313 -0.93 -8.60 -3.79
C GLU A 313 -0.07 -9.69 -3.15
N HIS A 314 -0.50 -10.18 -1.99
CA HIS A 314 0.19 -11.21 -1.25
C HIS A 314 -0.34 -12.60 -1.61
N TYR A 315 0.54 -13.51 -2.01
CA TYR A 315 0.19 -14.90 -2.32
C TYR A 315 1.25 -15.88 -1.83
N GLU A 316 0.90 -17.17 -1.80
CA GLU A 316 1.78 -18.25 -1.37
C GLU A 316 2.01 -19.23 -2.54
N TYR A 317 3.26 -19.58 -2.81
CA TYR A 317 3.62 -20.64 -3.76
C TYR A 317 4.50 -21.67 -3.06
N HIS A 318 4.00 -22.91 -2.96
CA HIS A 318 4.67 -23.97 -2.21
C HIS A 318 5.38 -25.03 -3.07
N GLY A 319 5.65 -24.78 -4.35
CA GLY A 319 6.40 -25.72 -5.19
C GLY A 319 7.88 -25.75 -4.83
N GLN A 320 8.54 -26.90 -4.94
CA GLN A 320 10.01 -27.03 -4.84
C GLN A 320 10.64 -27.11 -6.23
N CYS A 321 11.43 -26.09 -6.56
CA CYS A 321 12.24 -25.98 -7.77
C CYS A 321 13.05 -24.67 -7.74
N ASP A 322 13.78 -24.39 -8.81
CA ASP A 322 14.36 -23.08 -9.07
C ASP A 322 13.33 -22.21 -9.82
N LEU A 323 13.12 -20.98 -9.36
CA LEU A 323 12.13 -20.04 -9.91
C LEU A 323 12.78 -18.70 -10.29
N VAL A 324 12.24 -18.05 -11.31
CA VAL A 324 12.61 -16.69 -11.72
C VAL A 324 11.76 -15.69 -10.93
N MET A 325 12.31 -15.14 -9.84
CA MET A 325 11.60 -14.14 -9.03
C MET A 325 11.38 -12.86 -9.85
N MET A 326 12.45 -12.39 -10.50
CA MET A 326 12.39 -11.27 -11.42
C MET A 326 13.58 -11.25 -12.37
N LYS A 327 13.39 -10.67 -13.54
CA LYS A 327 14.48 -10.30 -14.46
C LYS A 327 14.20 -9.02 -15.22
N ASP A 328 15.25 -8.27 -15.51
CA ASP A 328 15.25 -7.08 -16.37
C ASP A 328 16.54 -7.05 -17.20
N PRO A 329 16.51 -7.37 -18.51
CA PRO A 329 17.69 -7.31 -19.38
C PRO A 329 18.17 -5.88 -19.63
N ASN A 330 17.34 -4.85 -19.39
CA ASN A 330 17.66 -3.45 -19.63
C ASN A 330 18.18 -2.72 -18.39
N PHE A 331 18.25 -3.40 -17.24
CA PHE A 331 18.73 -2.85 -15.98
C PHE A 331 20.07 -2.13 -16.13
N ALA A 332 20.20 -0.93 -15.55
CA ALA A 332 21.44 -0.16 -15.43
C ALA A 332 22.23 0.05 -16.73
N ASN A 333 21.53 0.48 -17.79
CA ASN A 333 22.02 0.62 -19.18
C ASN A 333 22.34 -0.73 -19.84
N SER A 334 21.36 -1.65 -19.82
CA SER A 334 21.49 -3.01 -20.39
C SER A 334 22.62 -3.84 -19.79
N LEU A 335 22.98 -3.55 -18.53
CA LEU A 335 23.82 -4.42 -17.73
C LEU A 335 23.08 -5.73 -17.43
N GLY A 336 21.76 -5.65 -17.21
CA GLY A 336 20.93 -6.81 -16.92
C GLY A 336 20.90 -7.15 -15.43
N LEU A 337 19.74 -7.60 -14.96
CA LEU A 337 19.47 -8.07 -13.61
C LEU A 337 18.63 -9.34 -13.69
N ASP A 338 19.10 -10.44 -13.12
CA ASP A 338 18.34 -11.69 -12.95
C ASP A 338 18.35 -12.07 -11.46
N ILE A 339 17.20 -12.32 -10.86
CA ILE A 339 17.08 -12.84 -9.49
C ILE A 339 16.32 -14.17 -9.54
N HIS A 340 17.02 -15.25 -9.21
CA HIS A 340 16.45 -16.58 -9.08
C HIS A 340 16.38 -16.98 -7.61
N ILE A 341 15.32 -17.69 -7.25
CA ILE A 341 15.12 -18.25 -5.90
C ILE A 341 15.01 -19.76 -6.01
N ARG A 342 15.52 -20.47 -5.00
CA ARG A 342 15.42 -21.92 -4.88
C ARG A 342 14.55 -22.25 -3.69
N THR A 343 13.40 -22.83 -3.97
CA THR A 343 12.46 -23.26 -2.93
C THR A 343 12.67 -24.72 -2.56
N LYS A 344 12.40 -25.08 -1.30
CA LYS A 344 12.49 -26.43 -0.76
C LYS A 344 11.24 -26.75 0.04
N ILE A 345 10.61 -27.88 -0.26
CA ILE A 345 9.42 -28.32 0.45
C ILE A 345 9.79 -28.99 1.77
N VAL A 346 9.03 -28.64 2.80
CA VAL A 346 8.96 -29.34 4.09
C VAL A 346 7.54 -29.84 4.27
N ARG A 347 7.33 -31.10 3.88
CA ARG A 347 6.04 -31.82 3.98
C ARG A 347 4.92 -31.14 3.18
N TYR A 348 4.26 -30.15 3.76
CA TYR A 348 3.09 -29.47 3.20
C TYR A 348 3.32 -27.99 2.88
N TRP A 349 4.44 -27.41 3.31
CA TRP A 349 4.82 -26.02 3.01
C TRP A 349 6.21 -26.00 2.36
N SER A 350 6.69 -24.85 1.90
CA SER A 350 8.04 -24.68 1.37
C SER A 350 8.67 -23.41 1.89
N TYR A 351 9.98 -23.31 1.72
CA TYR A 351 10.71 -22.07 1.94
C TYR A 351 11.79 -21.84 0.88
N ILE A 352 12.26 -20.62 0.70
CA ILE A 352 13.39 -20.17 -0.10
C ILE A 352 14.65 -20.49 0.68
N LYS A 353 15.36 -21.50 0.21
CA LYS A 353 16.63 -21.95 0.77
C LYS A 353 17.82 -21.12 0.30
N THR A 354 17.75 -20.65 -0.95
CA THR A 354 18.87 -20.02 -1.64
C THR A 354 18.35 -18.95 -2.59
N VAL A 355 19.05 -17.82 -2.67
CA VAL A 355 18.86 -16.81 -3.72
C VAL A 355 20.12 -16.70 -4.56
N ALA A 356 19.97 -16.53 -5.86
CA ALA A 356 21.04 -16.17 -6.77
C ALA A 356 20.68 -14.90 -7.53
N ILE A 357 21.53 -13.88 -7.39
CA ILE A 357 21.40 -12.58 -8.03
C ILE A 357 22.50 -12.48 -9.07
N LYS A 358 22.15 -12.14 -10.30
CA LYS A 358 23.10 -11.85 -11.37
C LYS A 358 22.91 -10.43 -11.87
N ILE A 359 24.01 -9.68 -11.91
CA ILE A 359 24.05 -8.35 -12.52
C ILE A 359 25.19 -8.33 -13.52
N GLY A 360 24.88 -8.08 -14.80
CA GLY A 360 25.89 -8.26 -15.85
C GLY A 360 26.35 -9.70 -15.94
N ASN A 361 27.65 -9.92 -15.71
CA ASN A 361 28.26 -11.24 -15.70
C ASN A 361 28.54 -11.76 -14.30
N ASP A 362 28.37 -10.94 -13.27
CA ASP A 362 28.66 -11.31 -11.89
C ASP A 362 27.45 -11.98 -11.27
N ILE A 363 27.69 -13.07 -10.54
CA ILE A 363 26.69 -13.85 -9.83
C ILE A 363 27.02 -13.84 -8.34
N LEU A 364 26.04 -13.49 -7.53
CA LEU A 364 26.07 -13.62 -6.07
C LEU A 364 24.98 -14.62 -5.67
N GLU A 365 25.41 -15.75 -5.14
CA GLU A 365 24.51 -16.75 -4.56
C GLU A 365 24.65 -16.73 -3.04
N ILE A 366 23.53 -16.77 -2.32
CA ILE A 366 23.48 -16.76 -0.85
C ILE A 366 22.52 -17.84 -0.39
N GLU A 367 22.98 -18.70 0.51
CA GLU A 367 22.25 -19.83 1.07
C GLU A 367 22.04 -19.68 2.59
N GLY A 368 20.85 -20.03 3.07
CA GLY A 368 20.57 -20.19 4.51
C GLY A 368 21.06 -21.54 5.04
N SER A 369 21.40 -21.60 6.33
CA SER A 369 21.85 -22.83 6.99
C SER A 369 20.91 -23.25 8.12
N PRO A 370 20.49 -24.53 8.19
CA PRO A 370 19.67 -25.06 9.28
C PRO A 370 20.47 -25.33 10.55
N ASP A 371 21.81 -25.34 10.49
CA ASP A 371 22.64 -25.62 11.65
C ASP A 371 22.72 -24.38 12.54
N ALA A 372 22.10 -24.45 13.72
CA ALA A 372 22.10 -23.37 14.69
C ALA A 372 23.51 -23.03 15.26
N HIS A 373 24.52 -23.87 14.99
CA HIS A 373 25.92 -23.64 15.36
C HIS A 373 26.78 -23.13 14.20
N ASP A 374 26.22 -23.06 13.00
CA ASP A 374 26.88 -22.59 11.80
C ASP A 374 26.69 -21.08 11.65
N ALA A 375 27.64 -20.33 12.21
CA ALA A 375 27.67 -18.88 12.09
C ALA A 375 28.34 -18.42 10.78
N GLU A 376 28.83 -19.35 9.95
CA GLU A 376 29.53 -19.00 8.72
C GLU A 376 28.57 -18.49 7.65
N ALA A 377 29.10 -17.64 6.79
CA ALA A 377 28.36 -17.05 5.70
C ALA A 377 28.42 -18.00 4.51
N HIS A 378 27.30 -18.56 4.09
CA HIS A 378 27.24 -19.40 2.88
C HIS A 378 26.85 -18.56 1.68
N TYR A 379 27.87 -18.06 0.99
CA TYR A 379 27.68 -17.34 -0.25
C TYR A 379 28.77 -17.68 -1.26
N TRP A 380 28.45 -17.52 -2.53
CA TRP A 380 29.36 -17.72 -3.65
C TRP A 380 29.35 -16.48 -4.53
N VAL A 381 30.53 -15.99 -4.87
CA VAL A 381 30.70 -14.94 -5.88
C VAL A 381 31.26 -15.62 -7.12
N ASN A 382 30.53 -15.62 -8.23
CA ASN A 382 30.93 -16.28 -9.47
C ASN A 382 31.34 -17.76 -9.26
N TYR A 383 30.54 -18.47 -8.44
CA TYR A 383 30.75 -19.87 -8.03
C TYR A 383 31.98 -20.12 -7.12
N GLU A 384 32.70 -19.07 -6.72
CA GLU A 384 33.76 -19.16 -5.72
C GLU A 384 33.15 -19.01 -4.32
N TYR A 385 33.27 -20.06 -3.50
CA TYR A 385 32.77 -20.07 -2.13
C TYR A 385 33.48 -18.99 -1.31
N GLN A 386 32.71 -18.11 -0.68
CA GLN A 386 33.19 -16.96 0.09
C GLN A 386 34.19 -16.08 -0.68
N GLY A 387 33.94 -15.88 -1.99
CA GLY A 387 34.70 -14.94 -2.81
C GLY A 387 34.62 -13.49 -2.29
N GLU A 388 35.44 -12.60 -2.85
CA GLU A 388 35.46 -11.19 -2.41
C GLU A 388 34.10 -10.50 -2.62
N LEU A 389 33.50 -9.97 -1.54
CA LEU A 389 32.13 -9.43 -1.55
C LEU A 389 32.04 -7.94 -1.22
N ASP A 390 33.13 -7.20 -1.00
CA ASP A 390 33.04 -5.76 -0.70
C ASP A 390 32.33 -4.97 -1.83
N THR A 391 32.42 -5.49 -3.05
CA THR A 391 31.66 -5.02 -4.21
C THR A 391 31.09 -6.19 -5.01
N PHE A 392 29.94 -5.96 -5.66
CA PHE A 392 29.27 -6.91 -6.54
C PHE A 392 28.77 -6.17 -7.79
N ALA A 393 29.24 -6.54 -8.98
CA ALA A 393 28.92 -5.88 -10.25
C ALA A 393 29.15 -4.35 -10.26
N GLY A 394 30.11 -3.86 -9.48
CA GLY A 394 30.42 -2.43 -9.32
C GLY A 394 29.52 -1.69 -8.32
N PHE A 395 28.66 -2.40 -7.59
CA PHE A 395 27.87 -1.89 -6.47
C PHE A 395 28.51 -2.30 -5.14
N SER A 396 28.46 -1.44 -4.13
CA SER A 396 28.98 -1.79 -2.80
C SER A 396 28.03 -2.75 -2.10
N VAL A 397 28.59 -3.75 -1.41
CA VAL A 397 27.81 -4.66 -0.57
C VAL A 397 28.18 -4.45 0.87
N SER A 398 27.18 -4.36 1.75
CA SER A 398 27.41 -4.35 3.20
C SER A 398 26.74 -5.55 3.86
N GLN A 399 27.43 -6.11 4.85
CA GLN A 399 26.92 -7.22 5.65
C GLN A 399 26.54 -6.74 7.05
N LYS A 400 25.38 -7.16 7.52
CA LYS A 400 24.94 -6.98 8.91
C LYS A 400 24.73 -8.36 9.53
N LEU A 401 25.25 -8.57 10.74
CA LEU A 401 25.01 -9.78 11.52
C LEU A 401 24.33 -9.40 12.85
N PRO A 402 23.01 -9.14 12.86
CA PRO A 402 22.29 -8.83 14.09
C PRO A 402 22.39 -9.93 15.16
N SER A 403 22.48 -11.19 14.75
CA SER A 403 22.70 -12.34 15.63
C SER A 403 23.44 -13.46 14.88
N ALA A 404 23.78 -14.55 15.57
CA ALA A 404 24.42 -15.71 14.92
C ALA A 404 23.55 -16.37 13.82
N PHE A 405 22.23 -16.16 13.88
CA PHE A 405 21.23 -16.80 13.02
C PHE A 405 20.47 -15.80 12.15
N LYS A 406 20.76 -14.49 12.28
CA LYS A 406 20.22 -13.42 11.44
C LYS A 406 21.37 -12.74 10.72
N ARG A 407 21.31 -12.72 9.40
CA ARG A 407 22.30 -12.03 8.55
C ARG A 407 21.59 -11.20 7.50
N SER A 408 22.19 -10.11 7.06
CA SER A 408 21.69 -9.35 5.93
C SER A 408 22.83 -8.91 5.02
N TYR A 409 22.63 -9.07 3.71
CA TYR A 409 23.50 -8.56 2.66
C TYR A 409 22.74 -7.45 1.94
N ILE A 410 23.31 -6.25 1.92
CA ILE A 410 22.68 -5.08 1.30
C ILE A 410 23.54 -4.69 0.11
N ILE A 411 23.04 -4.91 -1.10
CA ILE A 411 23.62 -4.45 -2.35
C ILE A 411 23.10 -3.02 -2.56
N ASP A 412 23.97 -2.04 -2.36
CA ASP A 412 23.63 -0.62 -2.48
C ASP A 412 23.74 -0.17 -3.94
N LEU A 413 22.60 0.20 -4.52
CA LEU A 413 22.47 0.61 -5.91
C LEU A 413 22.61 2.12 -6.09
N SER A 414 22.88 2.87 -5.01
CA SER A 414 22.95 4.34 -4.96
C SER A 414 23.97 4.96 -5.91
N SER A 415 24.99 4.21 -6.32
CA SER A 415 25.97 4.69 -7.32
C SER A 415 25.34 4.99 -8.69
N LYS A 416 24.19 4.39 -9.00
CA LYS A 416 23.38 4.67 -10.20
C LYS A 416 21.95 5.12 -9.90
N TYR A 417 21.38 4.62 -8.80
CA TYR A 417 19.99 4.84 -8.41
C TYR A 417 19.94 5.27 -6.94
N PRO A 418 20.05 6.58 -6.64
CA PRO A 418 20.18 7.08 -5.26
C PRO A 418 19.11 6.52 -4.32
N GLY A 419 19.55 5.95 -3.18
CA GLY A 419 18.67 5.44 -2.13
C GLY A 419 18.09 4.04 -2.37
N GLN A 420 18.35 3.43 -3.54
CA GLN A 420 17.81 2.13 -3.92
C GLN A 420 18.76 0.98 -3.54
N SER A 421 18.21 -0.18 -3.21
CA SER A 421 19.01 -1.35 -2.79
C SER A 421 18.29 -2.68 -2.98
N ILE A 422 19.07 -3.76 -3.07
CA ILE A 422 18.57 -5.13 -2.93
C ILE A 422 19.12 -5.68 -1.62
N THR A 423 18.25 -6.17 -0.75
CA THR A 423 18.64 -6.73 0.54
C THR A 423 18.28 -8.21 0.60
N VAL A 424 19.24 -9.06 0.90
CA VAL A 424 19.02 -10.49 1.19
C VAL A 424 19.15 -10.68 2.69
N GLN A 425 18.13 -11.20 3.35
CA GLN A 425 18.12 -11.48 4.78
C GLN A 425 18.06 -12.98 5.01
N LEU A 426 18.88 -13.47 5.93
CA LEU A 426 18.90 -14.86 6.36
C LEU A 426 18.29 -14.96 7.75
N TYR A 427 17.41 -15.94 7.91
CA TYR A 427 16.83 -16.35 9.19
C TYR A 427 16.99 -17.86 9.30
N LYS A 428 18.09 -18.31 9.92
CA LYS A 428 18.50 -19.73 9.89
C LYS A 428 18.61 -20.22 8.43
N GLU A 429 17.77 -21.17 8.03
CA GLU A 429 17.73 -21.72 6.67
C GLU A 429 16.87 -20.93 5.68
N PHE A 430 16.12 -19.93 6.15
CA PHE A 430 15.20 -19.13 5.35
C PHE A 430 15.92 -17.94 4.73
N VAL A 431 15.59 -17.65 3.48
CA VAL A 431 16.15 -16.53 2.72
C VAL A 431 15.04 -15.59 2.30
N ARG A 432 15.10 -14.36 2.79
CA ARG A 432 14.21 -13.28 2.40
C ARG A 432 14.88 -12.29 1.46
N ILE A 433 14.19 -11.90 0.40
CA ILE A 433 14.67 -10.88 -0.55
C ILE A 433 13.79 -9.64 -0.41
N LYS A 434 14.37 -8.51 -0.01
CA LYS A 434 13.74 -7.19 0.03
C LYS A 434 14.28 -6.30 -1.09
N LEU A 435 13.36 -5.76 -1.89
CA LEU A 435 13.67 -4.89 -3.02
C LEU A 435 13.24 -3.47 -2.66
N ASN A 436 14.20 -2.56 -2.49
CA ASN A 436 13.95 -1.15 -2.26
C ASN A 436 14.26 -0.40 -3.55
N GLY A 437 13.22 0.00 -4.28
CA GLY A 437 13.33 0.47 -5.66
C GLY A 437 12.03 0.95 -6.26
N ASN A 438 12.12 2.00 -7.08
CA ASN A 438 10.99 2.56 -7.83
C ASN A 438 11.01 2.14 -9.32
N GLU A 439 10.13 2.74 -10.12
CA GLU A 439 10.00 2.42 -11.56
C GLU A 439 11.30 2.64 -12.34
N ALA A 440 12.14 3.58 -11.93
CA ALA A 440 13.38 3.86 -12.63
C ALA A 440 14.36 2.68 -12.61
N ILE A 441 14.25 1.81 -11.61
CA ILE A 441 15.14 0.67 -11.42
C ILE A 441 14.46 -0.68 -11.69
N PHE A 442 13.19 -0.83 -11.29
CA PHE A 442 12.45 -2.08 -11.40
C PHE A 442 11.26 -2.00 -12.39
N GLY A 443 11.17 -0.92 -13.17
CA GLY A 443 10.06 -0.64 -14.09
C GLY A 443 9.85 -1.64 -15.22
N ASN A 444 10.92 -2.36 -15.62
CA ASN A 444 10.90 -3.29 -16.75
C ASN A 444 10.98 -4.76 -16.30
N THR A 445 10.84 -5.01 -15.00
CA THR A 445 11.05 -6.34 -14.44
C THR A 445 9.85 -7.22 -14.73
N VAL A 446 10.11 -8.48 -15.07
CA VAL A 446 9.09 -9.52 -15.24
C VAL A 446 9.47 -10.75 -14.42
N GLY A 447 8.48 -11.50 -13.93
CA GLY A 447 8.70 -12.68 -13.09
C GLY A 447 7.52 -12.91 -12.14
N LEU A 448 7.79 -13.64 -11.06
CA LEU A 448 6.83 -13.92 -9.98
C LEU A 448 6.24 -12.67 -9.31
N LEU A 449 6.94 -11.53 -9.39
CA LEU A 449 6.47 -10.27 -8.83
C LEU A 449 5.46 -9.53 -9.72
N GLY A 450 5.25 -9.99 -10.96
CA GLY A 450 4.40 -9.36 -11.97
C GLY A 450 5.08 -8.21 -12.72
N ASP A 451 4.28 -7.45 -13.47
CA ASP A 451 4.70 -6.22 -14.17
C ASP A 451 4.68 -4.98 -13.24
N TYR A 452 5.67 -4.09 -13.35
CA TYR A 452 5.75 -2.86 -12.51
C TYR A 452 4.52 -2.00 -12.60
N LYS A 453 4.15 -1.68 -13.83
CA LYS A 453 3.32 -0.52 -14.12
C LYS A 453 1.85 -0.92 -13.98
N THR A 454 1.54 -2.09 -14.49
CA THR A 454 0.19 -2.65 -14.55
C THR A 454 -0.13 -3.55 -13.36
N GLY A 455 0.87 -4.10 -12.68
CA GLY A 455 0.67 -5.12 -11.64
C GLY A 455 0.20 -6.47 -12.17
N ALA A 456 -0.02 -6.60 -13.48
CA ALA A 456 -0.47 -7.85 -14.05
C ALA A 456 0.59 -8.95 -13.83
N THR A 457 0.14 -10.12 -13.40
CA THR A 457 0.93 -11.34 -13.34
C THR A 457 0.98 -11.94 -14.74
N LEU A 458 2.10 -11.76 -15.43
CA LEU A 458 2.24 -12.12 -16.84
C LEU A 458 2.98 -13.46 -16.99
N GLY A 459 2.60 -14.22 -18.01
CA GLY A 459 3.40 -15.32 -18.52
C GLY A 459 4.65 -14.83 -19.25
N ARG A 460 5.52 -15.77 -19.63
CA ARG A 460 6.80 -15.46 -20.30
C ARG A 460 6.64 -14.86 -21.69
N ASP A 461 5.46 -15.00 -22.30
CA ASP A 461 5.10 -14.33 -23.55
C ASP A 461 4.87 -12.81 -23.39
N GLY A 462 4.80 -12.33 -22.15
CA GLY A 462 4.60 -10.93 -21.80
C GLY A 462 3.19 -10.40 -22.09
N VAL A 463 2.24 -11.27 -22.46
CA VAL A 463 0.89 -10.87 -22.86
C VAL A 463 -0.21 -11.69 -22.20
N THR A 464 0.06 -12.95 -21.85
CA THR A 464 -0.88 -13.81 -21.15
C THR A 464 -0.93 -13.40 -19.68
N ILE A 465 -2.11 -13.01 -19.20
CA ILE A 465 -2.35 -12.72 -17.78
C ILE A 465 -2.70 -14.03 -17.06
N ILE A 466 -1.98 -14.35 -15.99
CA ILE A 466 -2.11 -15.57 -15.20
C ILE A 466 -2.62 -15.21 -13.81
N ASN A 467 -3.91 -15.43 -13.55
CA ASN A 467 -4.53 -15.07 -12.26
C ASN A 467 -4.37 -16.18 -11.19
N ASP A 468 -4.02 -17.41 -11.59
CA ASP A 468 -3.76 -18.50 -10.65
C ASP A 468 -2.28 -18.48 -10.24
N PHE A 469 -2.00 -18.23 -8.96
CA PHE A 469 -0.63 -18.13 -8.47
C PHE A 469 0.16 -19.44 -8.50
N THR A 470 -0.54 -20.60 -8.51
CA THR A 470 0.13 -21.89 -8.69
C THR A 470 0.59 -22.04 -10.14
N GLU A 471 -0.26 -21.67 -11.10
CA GLU A 471 0.09 -21.61 -12.52
C GLU A 471 1.19 -20.58 -12.79
N LEU A 472 1.14 -19.41 -12.14
CA LEU A 472 2.17 -18.39 -12.25
C LEU A 472 3.53 -18.91 -11.77
N GLY A 473 3.56 -19.59 -10.62
CA GLY A 473 4.78 -20.19 -10.11
C GLY A 473 5.36 -21.27 -11.03
N ASP A 474 4.50 -22.07 -11.66
CA ASP A 474 4.93 -23.09 -12.63
C ASP A 474 5.43 -22.48 -13.94
N GLU A 475 4.77 -21.44 -14.44
CA GLU A 475 5.20 -20.68 -15.61
C GLU A 475 6.60 -20.07 -15.42
N TRP A 476 6.89 -19.61 -14.21
CA TRP A 476 8.18 -19.00 -13.87
C TRP A 476 9.20 -19.97 -13.28
N GLN A 477 9.03 -21.28 -13.44
CA GLN A 477 10.10 -22.25 -13.23
C GLN A 477 11.31 -21.92 -14.13
N VAL A 478 12.52 -21.96 -13.59
CA VAL A 478 13.76 -21.65 -14.32
C VAL A 478 13.92 -22.58 -15.52
N LEU A 479 14.04 -21.99 -16.71
CA LEU A 479 14.32 -22.69 -17.96
C LEU A 479 15.82 -22.70 -18.26
N PRO A 480 16.31 -23.62 -19.10
CA PRO A 480 17.69 -23.58 -19.59
C PRO A 480 18.07 -22.24 -20.23
N SER A 481 17.10 -21.52 -20.83
CA SER A 481 17.30 -20.21 -21.43
C SER A 481 17.42 -19.05 -20.44
N ASP A 482 16.99 -19.21 -19.19
CA ASP A 482 17.17 -18.18 -18.15
C ASP A 482 18.60 -18.21 -17.57
N GLY A 483 19.38 -19.25 -17.90
CA GLY A 483 20.76 -19.41 -17.47
C GLY A 483 20.90 -20.05 -16.09
N LYS A 484 22.05 -20.71 -15.87
CA LYS A 484 22.37 -21.36 -14.60
C LYS A 484 22.98 -20.34 -13.63
N LEU A 485 22.24 -19.93 -12.60
CA LEU A 485 22.77 -19.01 -11.58
C LEU A 485 23.29 -19.72 -10.34
N PHE A 486 22.64 -20.79 -9.90
CA PHE A 486 23.09 -21.57 -8.74
C PHE A 486 24.33 -22.41 -9.08
N HIS A 487 25.33 -22.46 -8.20
CA HIS A 487 26.53 -23.27 -8.35
C HIS A 487 26.19 -24.76 -8.48
N GLU A 488 25.29 -25.22 -7.60
CA GLU A 488 24.77 -26.58 -7.59
C GLU A 488 23.44 -26.72 -8.33
N VAL A 489 23.29 -27.87 -8.99
CA VAL A 489 22.06 -28.29 -9.65
C VAL A 489 21.20 -29.04 -8.63
N ALA A 490 20.03 -28.50 -8.34
CA ALA A 490 19.02 -29.14 -7.50
C ALA A 490 17.88 -29.72 -8.36
N HIS A 491 17.26 -30.78 -7.86
CA HIS A 491 16.10 -31.41 -8.48
C HIS A 491 14.79 -30.85 -7.90
N PRO A 492 13.74 -30.61 -8.71
CA PRO A 492 13.65 -30.87 -10.16
C PRO A 492 14.18 -29.71 -11.01
N GLN A 493 14.55 -30.00 -12.27
CA GLN A 493 14.84 -28.97 -13.28
C GLN A 493 13.94 -29.17 -14.50
N PHE A 494 13.55 -28.07 -15.15
CA PHE A 494 12.78 -28.14 -16.39
C PHE A 494 13.43 -29.12 -17.39
N PRO A 495 12.67 -30.03 -18.04
CA PRO A 495 11.20 -30.06 -18.17
C PRO A 495 10.47 -30.81 -17.05
N GLU A 496 11.15 -31.24 -16.00
CA GLU A 496 10.49 -31.83 -14.85
C GLU A 496 9.79 -30.74 -14.03
N ALA A 497 8.48 -30.90 -13.82
CA ALA A 497 7.68 -29.93 -13.09
C ALA A 497 8.14 -29.79 -11.63
N CYS A 498 7.90 -28.60 -11.06
CA CYS A 498 8.13 -28.36 -9.64
C CYS A 498 7.39 -29.39 -8.79
N ILE A 499 8.08 -29.93 -7.77
CA ILE A 499 7.45 -30.87 -6.83
C ILE A 499 6.39 -30.08 -6.07
N LYS A 500 5.18 -30.61 -5.95
CA LYS A 500 4.08 -29.99 -5.21
C LYS A 500 3.88 -30.67 -3.86
N PRO A 501 3.49 -29.94 -2.80
CA PRO A 501 3.08 -30.53 -1.54
C PRO A 501 1.79 -31.35 -1.71
N GLU A 502 1.51 -32.26 -0.78
CA GLU A 502 0.27 -33.07 -0.78
C GLU A 502 -1.01 -32.20 -0.72
N ASP A 503 -0.89 -30.98 -0.19
CA ASP A 503 -1.91 -29.93 -0.26
C ASP A 503 -1.28 -28.68 -0.89
N PRO A 504 -1.68 -28.29 -2.12
CA PRO A 504 -1.09 -27.15 -2.83
C PRO A 504 -1.28 -25.80 -2.12
N ARG A 505 -2.19 -25.71 -1.14
CA ARG A 505 -2.48 -24.50 -0.36
C ARG A 505 -1.65 -24.37 0.92
N GLY A 506 -0.69 -25.25 1.17
CA GLY A 506 0.12 -25.14 2.40
C GLY A 506 -0.62 -25.57 3.67
N GLU A 507 -1.84 -26.09 3.58
CA GLU A 507 -2.69 -26.34 4.74
C GLU A 507 -2.27 -27.59 5.52
N ARG A 508 -2.05 -27.42 6.83
CA ARG A 508 -1.78 -28.54 7.73
C ARG A 508 -3.02 -29.41 7.90
N LYS A 509 -3.05 -30.60 7.28
CA LYS A 509 -4.02 -31.66 7.67
C LYS A 509 -3.76 -32.05 9.13
N ARG A 510 -4.71 -31.67 10.00
CA ARG A 510 -4.66 -31.77 11.46
C ARG A 510 -4.29 -33.19 11.96
N ARG A 511 -2.99 -33.46 12.15
CA ARG A 511 -2.50 -34.59 12.94
C ARG A 511 -2.14 -34.09 14.34
N LEU A 512 -3.03 -34.38 15.29
CA LEU A 512 -3.02 -33.93 16.69
C LEU A 512 -1.78 -34.34 17.51
N SER A 513 -0.86 -35.14 16.98
CA SER A 513 0.24 -35.77 17.74
C SER A 513 1.62 -35.10 17.60
N GLU A 514 1.79 -34.04 16.80
CA GLU A 514 3.13 -33.50 16.45
C GLU A 514 3.35 -32.00 16.72
N SER A 515 2.36 -31.25 17.20
CA SER A 515 2.56 -29.83 17.57
C SER A 515 3.07 -29.72 19.00
N LYS A 516 4.27 -29.17 19.20
CA LYS A 516 4.79 -28.81 20.54
C LYS A 516 4.52 -27.34 20.88
N ILE A 517 4.44 -26.48 19.86
CA ILE A 517 4.05 -25.07 19.98
C ILE A 517 2.55 -24.95 19.68
N SER A 518 1.83 -24.26 20.57
CA SER A 518 0.42 -23.90 20.38
C SER A 518 0.27 -22.62 19.55
N ILE A 519 -0.92 -22.42 18.97
CA ILE A 519 -1.26 -21.19 18.26
C ILE A 519 -1.08 -19.97 19.18
N GLU A 520 -1.57 -20.04 20.42
CA GLU A 520 -1.42 -18.97 21.42
C GLU A 520 0.05 -18.60 21.69
N GLN A 521 0.95 -19.60 21.74
CA GLN A 521 2.39 -19.36 21.93
C GLN A 521 3.01 -18.66 20.71
N ALA A 522 2.60 -19.05 19.50
CA ALA A 522 3.05 -18.42 18.26
C ALA A 522 2.52 -16.97 18.17
N GLU A 523 1.24 -16.74 18.42
CA GLU A 523 0.62 -15.41 18.45
C GLU A 523 1.31 -14.50 19.48
N THR A 524 1.59 -15.03 20.67
CA THR A 524 2.31 -14.28 21.73
C THR A 524 3.71 -13.88 21.28
N ALA A 525 4.44 -14.77 20.60
CA ALA A 525 5.77 -14.47 20.08
C ALA A 525 5.73 -13.42 18.96
N CYS A 526 4.69 -13.45 18.12
CA CYS A 526 4.51 -12.55 17.00
C CYS A 526 3.87 -11.20 17.37
N ALA A 527 3.32 -11.06 18.58
CA ALA A 527 2.60 -9.86 19.03
C ALA A 527 3.42 -8.55 19.03
N ALA A 528 4.75 -8.64 18.91
CA ALA A 528 5.61 -7.47 18.78
C ALA A 528 5.59 -6.85 17.36
N LEU A 529 5.09 -7.58 16.36
CA LEU A 529 4.90 -7.09 15.00
C LEU A 529 3.65 -6.21 14.93
N LYS A 530 3.66 -5.20 14.06
CA LYS A 530 2.57 -4.21 13.94
C LYS A 530 1.66 -4.46 12.74
N ASP A 531 2.19 -5.08 11.69
CA ASP A 531 1.44 -5.36 10.46
C ASP A 531 0.68 -6.70 10.59
N PRO A 532 -0.65 -6.73 10.36
CA PRO A 532 -1.44 -7.96 10.47
C PRO A 532 -1.00 -9.09 9.53
N LEU A 533 -0.51 -8.78 8.32
CA LEU A 533 0.01 -9.80 7.40
C LEU A 533 1.32 -10.37 7.95
N ALA A 534 2.25 -9.53 8.38
CA ALA A 534 3.47 -9.96 9.03
C ALA A 534 3.20 -10.76 10.31
N ILE A 535 2.14 -10.46 11.08
CA ILE A 535 1.72 -11.28 12.22
C ILE A 535 1.20 -12.63 11.75
N LYS A 536 0.37 -12.69 10.70
CA LYS A 536 -0.18 -13.94 10.16
C LYS A 536 0.94 -14.84 9.65
N ASP A 537 1.81 -14.32 8.81
CA ASP A 537 2.96 -15.04 8.29
C ASP A 537 3.84 -15.46 9.48
N CYS A 538 3.93 -14.59 10.50
CA CYS A 538 4.58 -14.91 11.75
C CYS A 538 4.11 -16.14 12.48
N VAL A 539 2.82 -16.18 12.71
CA VAL A 539 2.19 -17.32 13.33
C VAL A 539 2.35 -18.55 12.41
N TYR A 540 2.26 -18.37 11.09
CA TYR A 540 2.44 -19.45 10.13
C TYR A 540 3.82 -20.09 10.23
N ASP A 541 4.95 -19.36 10.07
CA ASP A 541 6.24 -20.05 10.09
C ASP A 541 6.58 -20.60 11.46
N ILE A 542 6.21 -19.94 12.56
CA ILE A 542 6.41 -20.52 13.90
C ILE A 542 5.68 -21.85 14.02
N LEU A 543 4.43 -21.94 13.53
CA LEU A 543 3.67 -23.18 13.56
C LEU A 543 4.15 -24.20 12.53
N ALA A 544 4.68 -23.77 11.39
CA ALA A 544 5.20 -24.64 10.35
C ALA A 544 6.55 -25.25 10.72
N THR A 545 7.45 -24.44 11.29
CA THR A 545 8.79 -24.82 11.76
C THR A 545 8.80 -25.42 13.16
N GLN A 546 7.77 -25.13 13.96
CA GLN A 546 7.74 -25.41 15.41
C GLN A 546 8.90 -24.73 16.15
N ASP A 547 9.22 -23.48 15.79
CA ASP A 547 10.32 -22.70 16.33
C ASP A 547 9.93 -21.24 16.62
N LEU A 548 9.97 -20.82 17.89
CA LEU A 548 9.59 -19.46 18.32
C LEU A 548 10.60 -18.39 17.87
N ASP A 549 11.83 -18.76 17.51
CA ASP A 549 12.87 -17.79 17.12
C ASP A 549 12.69 -17.29 15.67
N MET A 550 11.70 -17.82 14.95
CA MET A 550 11.36 -17.41 13.58
C MET A 550 10.67 -16.05 13.50
N VAL A 551 10.43 -15.36 14.62
CA VAL A 551 9.86 -14.00 14.62
C VAL A 551 10.73 -13.05 13.76
N GLY A 552 10.11 -12.57 12.68
CA GLY A 552 10.64 -11.65 11.67
C GLY A 552 11.19 -12.31 10.40
N ALA A 553 11.04 -13.63 10.23
CA ALA A 553 11.56 -14.36 9.07
C ALA A 553 10.80 -14.14 7.75
N PHE A 554 9.49 -13.87 7.87
CA PHE A 554 8.45 -13.74 6.82
C PHE A 554 8.83 -12.80 5.68
#